data_AF-A0A183INV7-F1
#
_entry.id   AF-A0A183INV7-F1
#
_cell.length_a   1.000
_cell.length_b   1.000
_cell.length_c   1.000
_cell.angle_alpha   90.00
_cell.angle_beta   90.00
_cell.angle_gamma   90.00
#
_symmetry.space_group_name_H-M   'P 1'
#
loop_
_entity.id
_entity.type
_entity.pdbx_description
1 polymer ?
#
loop_
_entity_poly.entity_id
_entity_poly.type
_entity_poly.pdbx_seq_one_letter_code
_entity_poly.pdbx_strand_id
1 'polypeptide(L)'
;LAVIFQNNLKFFFGFGQSAEIDIRLDDASTRKCVATRVDDGTRQNLYLFYDGETIAGTVHVRLKKPNQKLDHNGIKIDFIGQIEVYFDRGTHHDFTYLSKDLAKPGELLQNTEYHFEFLNVEKPYESYVGANVKLRYFLRVTIARRLTDIVKEMDIVVHVLSTYPDTNNNCLHIEFEYNKSKYHVKDVIVGKIYFLLVRIKIKYMEIAILKREIVGSGTPANVFNETEVIAKYEIMDGAPVKGETIPIRLFLSGYDLTYRRYFKQQVRVFTSLMCLIKKLLFPRKFACALTLSDQFL
;
A
#
# COMPACT_ATOMS: atom_id res chain seq x y z
N LEU A 1 -8.91 -24.11 -25.52
CA LEU A 1 -8.04 -23.74 -26.66
C LEU A 1 -8.48 -22.45 -27.39
N ALA A 2 -9.28 -21.59 -26.77
CA ALA A 2 -9.72 -20.32 -27.37
C ALA A 2 -9.63 -19.11 -26.40
N VAL A 3 -8.64 -19.09 -25.49
CA VAL A 3 -8.44 -17.96 -24.52
C VAL A 3 -6.98 -17.48 -24.46
N ILE A 4 -6.04 -18.06 -25.25
CA ILE A 4 -4.62 -17.65 -25.26
C ILE A 4 -4.33 -16.54 -26.30
N PHE A 5 -5.35 -16.02 -27.00
CA PHE A 5 -5.18 -15.17 -28.18
C PHE A 5 -5.72 -13.73 -28.06
N GLN A 6 -5.64 -13.09 -26.88
CA GLN A 6 -6.01 -11.67 -26.75
C GLN A 6 -4.94 -10.70 -26.23
N ASN A 7 -3.71 -11.14 -25.95
CA ASN A 7 -2.61 -10.22 -25.58
C ASN A 7 -1.67 -9.85 -26.75
N ASN A 8 -2.08 -10.10 -28.00
CA ASN A 8 -1.32 -9.70 -29.19
C ASN A 8 -2.17 -8.82 -30.13
N LEU A 9 -2.60 -7.65 -29.65
CA LEU A 9 -3.09 -6.59 -30.52
C LEU A 9 -2.39 -5.25 -30.24
N LYS A 10 -1.06 -5.27 -30.32
CA LYS A 10 -0.21 -4.10 -30.60
C LYS A 10 0.88 -4.49 -31.60
N PHE A 11 0.48 -4.93 -32.79
CA PHE A 11 1.43 -5.15 -33.87
C PHE A 11 0.75 -5.08 -35.24
N PHE A 12 0.50 -3.87 -35.75
CA PHE A 12 0.29 -3.62 -37.18
C PHE A 12 0.57 -2.14 -37.51
N PHE A 13 1.85 -1.78 -37.55
CA PHE A 13 2.43 -0.85 -38.56
C PHE A 13 3.97 -0.96 -38.51
N GLY A 14 4.58 -1.27 -39.66
CA GLY A 14 5.94 -1.81 -39.77
C GLY A 14 7.11 -0.83 -39.59
N PHE A 15 7.34 -0.36 -38.38
CA PHE A 15 8.63 0.22 -37.95
C PHE A 15 9.00 -0.39 -36.59
N GLY A 16 9.72 -1.51 -36.59
CA GLY A 16 10.22 -2.11 -35.35
C GLY A 16 11.13 -1.11 -34.61
N GLN A 17 10.96 -0.99 -33.29
CA GLN A 17 11.85 -0.17 -32.44
C GLN A 17 13.32 -0.52 -32.75
N SER A 18 14.13 0.50 -33.05
CA SER A 18 15.55 0.36 -33.46
C SER A 18 16.48 -0.01 -32.32
N ALA A 19 16.04 0.17 -31.07
CA ALA A 19 16.77 -0.20 -29.87
C ALA A 19 15.84 -0.78 -28.81
N GLU A 20 16.45 -1.48 -27.87
CA GLU A 20 15.86 -2.00 -26.65
C GLU A 20 16.54 -1.35 -25.44
N ILE A 21 15.77 -1.06 -24.40
CA ILE A 21 16.23 -0.44 -23.16
C ILE A 21 16.04 -1.45 -22.03
N ASP A 22 17.10 -1.67 -21.25
CA ASP A 22 17.10 -2.47 -20.03
C ASP A 22 17.59 -1.60 -18.86
N ILE A 23 16.83 -1.57 -17.76
CA ILE A 23 17.17 -0.78 -16.57
C ILE A 23 17.57 -1.75 -15.47
N ARG A 24 18.78 -1.60 -14.93
CA ARG A 24 19.30 -2.46 -13.86
C ARG A 24 19.65 -1.62 -12.65
N LEU A 25 19.10 -1.97 -11.48
CA LEU A 25 19.50 -1.37 -10.21
C LEU A 25 20.83 -1.96 -9.77
N ASP A 26 21.69 -1.15 -9.14
CA ASP A 26 23.02 -1.60 -8.70
C ASP A 26 22.92 -2.72 -7.65
N ASP A 27 21.89 -2.68 -6.81
CA ASP A 27 21.62 -3.63 -5.74
C ASP A 27 20.51 -4.64 -6.08
N ALA A 28 20.21 -4.84 -7.38
CA ALA A 28 19.16 -5.74 -7.86
C ALA A 28 19.24 -7.17 -7.30
N SER A 29 20.44 -7.67 -6.99
CA SER A 29 20.65 -9.02 -6.44
C SER A 29 20.34 -9.15 -4.95
N THR A 30 20.45 -8.05 -4.19
CA THR A 30 20.30 -8.02 -2.73
C THR A 30 19.03 -7.31 -2.28
N ARG A 31 18.44 -6.47 -3.14
CA ARG A 31 17.27 -5.66 -2.83
C ARG A 31 16.04 -6.54 -2.64
N LYS A 32 15.24 -6.21 -1.63
CA LYS A 32 13.99 -6.91 -1.34
C LYS A 32 12.99 -6.66 -2.46
N CYS A 33 12.21 -7.68 -2.79
CA CYS A 33 11.08 -7.58 -3.70
C CYS A 33 9.78 -7.91 -2.98
N VAL A 34 8.68 -7.30 -3.42
CA VAL A 34 7.33 -7.53 -2.91
C VAL A 34 6.44 -7.96 -4.07
N ALA A 35 5.62 -8.99 -3.82
CA ALA A 35 4.61 -9.44 -4.77
C ALA A 35 3.44 -8.45 -4.79
N THR A 36 3.36 -7.65 -5.85
CA THR A 36 2.36 -6.58 -6.00
C THR A 36 1.40 -6.92 -7.12
N ARG A 37 0.11 -6.64 -6.89
CA ARG A 37 -0.94 -6.83 -7.90
C ARG A 37 -0.83 -5.73 -8.95
N VAL A 38 -0.78 -6.11 -10.22
CA VAL A 38 -0.75 -5.19 -11.37
C VAL A 38 -2.12 -5.11 -12.04
N ASP A 39 -2.27 -4.16 -12.97
CA ASP A 39 -3.55 -3.83 -13.62
C ASP A 39 -4.17 -5.02 -14.40
N ASP A 40 -3.35 -5.98 -14.85
CA ASP A 40 -3.78 -7.20 -15.52
C ASP A 40 -4.33 -8.29 -14.56
N GLY A 41 -4.34 -8.00 -13.25
CA GLY A 41 -4.76 -8.91 -12.19
C GLY A 41 -3.70 -9.93 -11.77
N THR A 42 -2.54 -9.97 -12.43
CA THR A 42 -1.42 -10.82 -12.04
C THR A 42 -0.64 -10.22 -10.87
N ARG A 43 0.26 -11.02 -10.30
CA ARG A 43 1.19 -10.55 -9.28
C ARG A 43 2.60 -10.52 -9.87
N GLN A 44 3.26 -9.38 -9.75
CA GLN A 44 4.66 -9.22 -10.15
C GLN A 44 5.52 -8.90 -8.92
N ASN A 45 6.73 -9.43 -8.90
CA ASN A 45 7.71 -9.12 -7.87
C ASN A 45 8.43 -7.82 -8.26
N LEU A 46 8.14 -6.74 -7.55
CA LEU A 46 8.72 -5.42 -7.77
C LEU A 46 9.72 -5.10 -6.66
N TYR A 47 10.76 -4.33 -6.99
CA TYR A 47 11.76 -3.89 -6.01
C TYR A 47 11.12 -2.96 -4.97
N LEU A 48 11.43 -3.22 -3.69
CA LEU A 48 10.96 -2.44 -2.56
C LEU A 48 11.94 -1.30 -2.24
N PHE A 49 11.37 -0.12 -1.99
CA PHE A 49 12.07 1.06 -1.52
C PHE A 49 11.34 1.66 -0.32
N TYR A 50 12.09 2.38 0.50
CA TYR A 50 11.56 3.22 1.56
C TYR A 50 11.86 4.70 1.28
N ASP A 51 11.18 5.57 2.03
CA ASP A 51 11.41 7.00 1.95
C ASP A 51 12.88 7.36 2.27
N GLY A 52 13.41 8.34 1.56
CA GLY A 52 14.80 8.78 1.68
C GLY A 52 15.85 7.85 1.06
N GLU A 53 15.51 6.65 0.58
CA GLU A 53 16.51 5.79 -0.09
C GLU A 53 17.00 6.37 -1.42
N THR A 54 18.30 6.23 -1.68
CA THR A 54 18.92 6.45 -2.99
C THR A 54 18.44 5.41 -4.01
N ILE A 55 18.23 5.86 -5.25
CA ILE A 55 17.92 5.00 -6.39
C ILE A 55 19.07 5.13 -7.41
N ALA A 56 19.87 4.08 -7.56
CA ALA A 56 21.03 4.04 -8.45
C ALA A 56 21.01 2.79 -9.34
N GLY A 57 21.62 2.90 -10.52
CA GLY A 57 21.62 1.82 -11.49
C GLY A 57 22.31 2.16 -12.80
N THR A 58 22.16 1.24 -13.77
CA THR A 58 22.67 1.37 -15.13
C THR A 58 21.56 1.14 -16.15
N VAL A 59 21.48 2.03 -17.13
CA VAL A 59 20.61 1.92 -18.30
C VAL A 59 21.42 1.32 -19.44
N HIS A 60 21.02 0.16 -19.94
CA HIS A 60 21.62 -0.47 -21.11
C HIS A 60 20.77 -0.20 -22.34
N VAL A 61 21.36 0.40 -23.37
CA VAL A 61 20.72 0.64 -24.67
C VAL A 61 21.33 -0.33 -25.68
N ARG A 62 20.51 -1.26 -26.19
CA ARG A 62 20.93 -2.29 -27.15
C ARG A 62 20.31 -2.05 -28.52
N LEU A 63 21.13 -1.97 -29.56
CA LEU A 63 20.69 -1.83 -30.94
C LEU A 63 20.24 -3.19 -31.46
N LYS A 64 19.04 -3.27 -32.05
CA LYS A 64 18.45 -4.56 -32.44
C LYS A 64 19.14 -5.22 -33.62
N LYS A 65 19.72 -4.43 -34.51
CA LYS A 65 20.44 -4.93 -35.68
C LYS A 65 21.92 -4.54 -35.57
N PRO A 66 22.84 -5.44 -35.93
CA PRO A 66 24.25 -5.09 -36.03
C PRO A 66 24.44 -3.97 -37.07
N ASN A 67 25.32 -3.01 -36.77
CA ASN A 67 25.61 -1.83 -37.60
C ASN A 67 24.41 -0.89 -37.86
N GLN A 68 23.31 -1.01 -37.11
CA GLN A 68 22.20 -0.07 -37.20
C GLN A 68 22.54 1.21 -36.43
N LYS A 69 22.56 2.35 -37.13
CA LYS A 69 22.67 3.67 -36.51
C LYS A 69 21.34 4.09 -35.88
N LEU A 70 21.41 4.69 -34.70
CA LEU A 70 20.27 5.30 -34.00
C LEU A 70 20.53 6.78 -33.72
N ASP A 71 19.86 7.64 -34.47
CA ASP A 71 19.82 9.08 -34.20
C ASP A 71 18.83 9.40 -33.07
N HIS A 72 19.27 10.20 -32.10
CA HIS A 72 18.47 10.61 -30.95
C HIS A 72 18.72 12.09 -30.56
N ASN A 73 17.69 12.73 -30.02
CA ASN A 73 17.70 14.11 -29.53
C ASN A 73 17.99 14.19 -28.01
N GLY A 74 18.73 13.21 -27.51
CA GLY A 74 19.06 13.06 -26.09
C GLY A 74 18.45 11.79 -25.47
N ILE A 75 19.07 11.35 -24.38
CA ILE A 75 18.61 10.20 -23.59
C ILE A 75 18.54 10.69 -22.16
N LYS A 76 17.42 10.43 -21.49
CA LYS A 76 17.23 10.78 -20.08
C LYS A 76 16.57 9.65 -19.31
N ILE A 77 16.73 9.70 -17.99
CA ILE A 77 15.98 8.88 -17.05
C ILE A 77 15.23 9.79 -16.08
N ASP A 78 13.94 9.52 -15.92
CA ASP A 78 13.08 10.18 -14.95
C ASP A 78 12.78 9.20 -13.79
N PHE A 79 12.73 9.69 -12.55
CA PHE A 79 12.06 9.02 -11.43
C PHE A 79 10.76 9.76 -11.14
N ILE A 80 9.64 9.03 -11.11
CA ILE A 80 8.30 9.62 -11.08
C ILE A 80 7.46 8.92 -10.00
N GLY A 81 6.83 9.71 -9.14
CA GLY A 81 5.74 9.31 -8.26
C GLY A 81 4.45 9.96 -8.76
N GLN A 82 3.44 9.14 -9.09
CA GLN A 82 2.24 9.58 -9.78
C GLN A 82 0.97 8.96 -9.21
N ILE A 83 -0.11 9.74 -9.20
CA ILE A 83 -1.48 9.29 -8.95
C ILE A 83 -2.20 9.18 -10.30
N GLU A 84 -2.66 7.97 -10.60
CA GLU A 84 -3.49 7.64 -11.76
C GLU A 84 -4.93 7.44 -11.31
N VAL A 85 -5.88 8.12 -11.97
CA VAL A 85 -7.31 8.00 -11.66
C VAL A 85 -8.02 7.29 -12.82
N TYR A 86 -8.59 6.11 -12.58
CA TYR A 86 -9.05 5.25 -13.68
C TYR A 86 -10.27 5.78 -14.45
N PHE A 87 -11.09 6.63 -13.84
CA PHE A 87 -12.24 7.25 -14.52
C PHE A 87 -11.83 8.45 -15.38
N ASP A 88 -10.62 8.98 -15.20
CA ASP A 88 -10.06 10.10 -15.97
C ASP A 88 -8.66 9.72 -16.47
N ARG A 89 -8.64 8.78 -17.43
CA ARG A 89 -7.41 8.14 -17.95
C ARG A 89 -6.41 9.09 -18.61
N GLY A 90 -6.72 10.37 -18.75
CA GLY A 90 -5.82 11.39 -19.30
C GLY A 90 -5.15 12.26 -18.24
N THR A 91 -5.69 12.28 -17.01
CA THR A 91 -5.20 13.15 -15.95
C THR A 91 -4.31 12.37 -15.01
N HIS A 92 -3.01 12.58 -15.17
CA HIS A 92 -1.99 12.10 -14.26
C HIS A 92 -1.55 13.22 -13.33
N HIS A 93 -1.41 12.92 -12.04
CA HIS A 93 -0.89 13.88 -11.07
C HIS A 93 0.46 13.40 -10.55
N ASP A 94 1.53 14.02 -11.05
CA ASP A 94 2.88 13.80 -10.57
C ASP A 94 3.09 14.57 -9.27
N PHE A 95 3.43 13.86 -8.20
CA PHE A 95 3.75 14.45 -6.89
C PHE A 95 5.25 14.38 -6.57
N THR A 96 6.00 13.53 -7.30
CA THR A 96 7.46 13.46 -7.25
C THR A 96 7.98 13.34 -8.68
N TYR A 97 8.95 14.18 -9.06
CA TYR A 97 9.58 14.13 -10.37
C TYR A 97 11.06 14.51 -10.26
N LEU A 98 11.95 13.60 -10.63
CA LEU A 98 13.39 13.83 -10.77
C LEU A 98 13.83 13.41 -12.17
N SER A 99 14.76 14.14 -12.78
CA SER A 99 15.24 13.85 -14.14
C SER A 99 16.76 13.95 -14.20
N LYS A 100 17.40 13.04 -14.95
CA LYS A 100 18.84 13.06 -15.22
C LYS A 100 19.09 12.79 -16.70
N ASP A 101 19.79 13.71 -17.35
CA ASP A 101 20.23 13.54 -18.73
C ASP A 101 21.41 12.56 -18.78
N LEU A 102 21.27 11.49 -19.56
CA LEU A 102 22.26 10.43 -19.74
C LEU A 102 23.13 10.66 -20.98
N ALA A 103 22.55 11.25 -22.04
CA ALA A 103 23.27 11.61 -23.25
C ALA A 103 22.68 12.86 -23.90
N LYS A 104 23.55 13.71 -24.45
CA LYS A 104 23.18 14.83 -25.33
C LYS A 104 22.65 14.31 -26.67
N PRO A 105 21.99 15.16 -27.48
CA PRO A 105 21.65 14.81 -28.86
C PRO A 105 22.85 14.26 -29.63
N GLY A 106 22.66 13.18 -30.37
CA GLY A 106 23.74 12.47 -31.03
C GLY A 106 23.30 11.19 -31.73
N GLU A 107 24.28 10.34 -32.00
CA GLU A 107 24.11 9.10 -32.77
C GLU A 107 24.71 7.93 -31.99
N LEU A 108 23.96 6.84 -31.88
CA LEU A 108 24.43 5.58 -31.32
C LEU A 108 24.77 4.60 -32.44
N LEU A 109 26.02 4.16 -32.47
CA LEU A 109 26.55 3.18 -33.44
C LEU A 109 26.69 1.78 -32.84
N GLN A 110 26.77 1.68 -31.51
CA GLN A 110 26.93 0.43 -30.77
C GLN A 110 26.11 0.44 -29.48
N ASN A 111 25.96 -0.75 -28.88
CA ASN A 111 25.35 -0.88 -27.57
C ASN A 111 26.12 -0.03 -26.55
N THR A 112 25.39 0.72 -25.73
CA THR A 112 25.98 1.69 -24.80
C THR A 112 25.26 1.61 -23.46
N GLU A 113 25.98 1.93 -22.40
CA GLU A 113 25.50 1.86 -21.02
C GLU A 113 25.67 3.22 -20.33
N TYR A 114 24.69 3.61 -19.52
CA TYR A 114 24.67 4.89 -18.82
C TYR A 114 24.34 4.69 -17.36
N HIS A 115 25.24 5.12 -16.48
CA HIS A 115 25.02 5.08 -15.04
C HIS A 115 24.14 6.25 -14.58
N PHE A 116 23.22 5.99 -13.64
CA PHE A 116 22.37 6.99 -13.03
C PHE A 116 22.32 6.81 -11.51
N GLU A 117 22.05 7.92 -10.83
CA GLU A 117 21.92 7.95 -9.37
C GLU A 117 21.05 9.15 -8.99
N PHE A 118 20.04 8.88 -8.16
CA PHE A 118 19.19 9.84 -7.49
C PHE A 118 19.37 9.68 -5.97
N LEU A 119 19.98 10.68 -5.32
CA LEU A 119 20.30 10.64 -3.90
C LEU A 119 19.09 11.06 -3.04
N ASN A 120 18.93 10.44 -1.87
CA ASN A 120 17.97 10.85 -0.84
C ASN A 120 16.55 11.13 -1.37
N VAL A 121 16.02 10.20 -2.16
CA VAL A 121 14.77 10.44 -2.92
C VAL A 121 13.57 10.42 -1.98
N GLU A 122 12.80 11.52 -1.97
CA GLU A 122 11.54 11.61 -1.25
C GLU A 122 10.47 10.70 -1.88
N LYS A 123 9.85 9.86 -1.04
CA LYS A 123 8.79 8.92 -1.41
C LYS A 123 7.71 8.98 -0.32
N PRO A 124 6.98 10.11 -0.21
CA PRO A 124 6.15 10.45 0.95
C PRO A 124 4.90 9.56 1.11
N TYR A 125 4.52 8.82 0.07
CA TYR A 125 3.30 8.01 0.06
C TYR A 125 3.59 6.55 -0.25
N GLU A 126 2.87 5.65 0.40
CA GLU A 126 2.93 4.21 0.14
C GLU A 126 2.27 3.87 -1.22
N SER A 127 2.87 2.95 -1.97
CA SER A 127 2.31 2.46 -3.22
C SER A 127 0.96 1.78 -3.00
N TYR A 128 -0.01 2.09 -3.85
CA TYR A 128 -1.38 1.63 -3.69
C TYR A 128 -2.02 1.31 -5.04
N VAL A 129 -2.67 0.15 -5.14
CA VAL A 129 -3.47 -0.25 -6.30
C VAL A 129 -4.90 -0.50 -5.83
N GLY A 130 -5.77 0.47 -6.07
CA GLY A 130 -7.19 0.42 -5.70
C GLY A 130 -8.10 0.09 -6.87
N ALA A 131 -9.41 0.23 -6.65
CA ALA A 131 -10.41 0.03 -7.71
C ALA A 131 -10.56 1.24 -8.65
N ASN A 132 -10.28 2.45 -8.16
CA ASN A 132 -10.51 3.71 -8.89
C ASN A 132 -9.26 4.61 -9.00
N VAL A 133 -8.22 4.30 -8.21
CA VAL A 133 -7.01 5.10 -8.11
C VAL A 133 -5.82 4.18 -7.90
N LYS A 134 -4.70 4.55 -8.51
CA LYS A 134 -3.40 3.88 -8.37
C LYS A 134 -2.35 4.92 -8.06
N LEU A 135 -1.60 4.68 -6.99
CA LEU A 135 -0.43 5.46 -6.60
C LEU A 135 0.79 4.59 -6.85
N ARG A 136 1.62 5.00 -7.80
CA ARG A 136 2.79 4.21 -8.25
C ARG A 136 4.03 5.07 -8.32
N TYR A 137 5.18 4.39 -8.24
CA TYR A 137 6.49 4.96 -8.49
C TYR A 137 7.19 4.15 -9.57
N PHE A 138 7.89 4.82 -10.47
CA PHE A 138 8.61 4.13 -11.56
C PHE A 138 9.79 4.95 -12.06
N LEU A 139 10.77 4.25 -12.62
CA LEU A 139 11.84 4.82 -13.43
C LEU A 139 11.42 4.79 -14.90
N ARG A 140 11.58 5.91 -15.62
CA ARG A 140 11.26 6.01 -17.04
C ARG A 140 12.47 6.49 -17.82
N VAL A 141 13.00 5.63 -18.69
CA VAL A 141 14.03 6.01 -19.65
C VAL A 141 13.37 6.42 -20.95
N THR A 142 13.77 7.58 -21.47
CA THR A 142 13.28 8.13 -22.74
C THR A 142 14.47 8.41 -23.66
N ILE A 143 14.51 7.72 -24.81
CA ILE A 143 15.38 8.07 -25.93
C ILE A 143 14.54 8.96 -26.86
N ALA A 144 14.81 10.26 -26.83
CA ALA A 144 14.09 11.24 -27.63
C ALA A 144 14.45 11.06 -29.11
N ARG A 145 13.48 10.97 -30.01
CA ARG A 145 13.72 10.82 -31.46
C ARG A 145 12.88 11.82 -32.24
N ARG A 146 13.23 12.02 -33.51
CA ARG A 146 12.48 12.94 -34.38
C ARG A 146 11.02 12.52 -34.62
N LEU A 147 10.76 11.21 -34.67
CA LEU A 147 9.42 10.68 -35.00
C LEU A 147 8.69 10.16 -33.76
N THR A 148 9.23 9.10 -33.16
CA THR A 148 8.64 8.44 -32.00
C THR A 148 9.72 8.08 -30.99
N ASP A 149 9.53 8.56 -29.77
CA ASP A 149 10.43 8.27 -28.66
C ASP A 149 10.38 6.79 -28.30
N ILE A 150 11.52 6.26 -27.87
CA ILE A 150 11.60 4.91 -27.30
C ILE A 150 11.58 5.08 -25.79
N VAL A 151 10.51 4.58 -25.16
CA VAL A 151 10.27 4.72 -23.73
C VAL A 151 10.26 3.35 -23.08
N LYS A 152 10.92 3.23 -21.93
CA LYS A 152 10.89 2.05 -21.06
C LYS A 152 10.64 2.46 -19.63
N GLU A 153 9.65 1.84 -19.01
CA GLU A 153 9.34 2.02 -17.60
C GLU A 153 9.75 0.79 -16.78
N MET A 154 10.15 1.02 -15.53
CA MET A 154 10.35 0.01 -14.51
C MET A 154 9.66 0.46 -13.23
N ASP A 155 8.58 -0.22 -12.86
CA ASP A 155 7.84 0.02 -11.61
C ASP A 155 8.64 -0.42 -10.40
N ILE A 156 8.48 0.34 -9.31
CA ILE A 156 8.96 -0.01 -7.98
C ILE A 156 7.81 0.11 -6.96
N VAL A 157 8.01 -0.47 -5.79
CA VAL A 157 7.05 -0.39 -4.67
C VAL A 157 7.67 0.39 -3.54
N VAL A 158 6.90 1.32 -2.97
CA VAL A 158 7.27 2.09 -1.79
C VAL A 158 6.38 1.67 -0.64
N HIS A 159 6.97 1.32 0.50
CA HIS A 159 6.26 1.23 1.77
C HIS A 159 6.63 2.40 2.68
N VAL A 160 5.65 2.95 3.39
CA VAL A 160 5.90 3.97 4.42
C VAL A 160 5.85 3.30 5.78
N LEU A 161 6.96 3.40 6.52
CA LEU A 161 7.00 2.95 7.91
C LEU A 161 6.30 4.02 8.76
N SER A 162 5.07 3.74 9.20
CA SER A 162 4.35 4.65 10.11
C SER A 162 4.70 4.31 11.57
N THR A 163 5.27 5.29 12.27
CA THR A 163 5.32 5.35 13.74
C THR A 163 4.24 6.32 14.20
N TYR A 164 3.23 5.85 14.93
CA TYR A 164 2.16 6.69 15.47
C TYR A 164 2.58 7.28 16.83
N PRO A 165 2.72 8.61 16.99
CA PRO A 165 2.87 9.24 18.30
C PRO A 165 1.51 9.56 18.93
N ASP A 166 1.37 9.26 20.21
CA ASP A 166 0.14 9.31 21.01
C ASP A 166 -0.47 10.71 21.23
N THR A 167 -1.81 10.74 21.34
CA THR A 167 -2.68 11.72 22.05
C THR A 167 -2.58 13.22 21.69
N ASN A 168 -3.64 13.80 21.07
CA ASN A 168 -4.19 15.17 21.30
C ASN A 168 -5.20 15.66 20.22
N ASN A 169 -6.19 14.84 19.82
CA ASN A 169 -7.25 15.32 18.91
C ASN A 169 -8.49 15.79 19.70
N ASN A 170 -8.52 17.10 20.02
CA ASN A 170 -9.53 17.86 20.80
C ASN A 170 -10.96 17.94 20.20
N CYS A 171 -11.40 16.94 19.44
CA CYS A 171 -12.71 16.94 18.79
C CYS A 171 -13.62 15.80 19.24
N LEU A 172 -13.04 14.68 19.67
CA LEU A 172 -13.74 13.52 20.17
C LEU A 172 -12.86 12.80 21.19
N HIS A 173 -13.30 12.72 22.44
CA HIS A 173 -12.64 11.95 23.49
C HIS A 173 -13.66 10.96 24.04
N ILE A 174 -13.40 9.67 23.81
CA ILE A 174 -14.23 8.56 24.25
C ILE A 174 -13.36 7.64 25.09
N GLU A 175 -13.84 7.26 26.25
CA GLU A 175 -13.19 6.31 27.14
C GLU A 175 -14.05 5.05 27.24
N PHE A 176 -13.41 3.89 27.28
CA PHE A 176 -14.06 2.59 27.47
C PHE A 176 -13.63 2.00 28.79
N GLU A 177 -14.57 1.81 29.70
CA GLU A 177 -14.36 1.09 30.95
C GLU A 177 -14.93 -0.32 30.80
N TYR A 178 -14.12 -1.33 31.12
CA TYR A 178 -14.53 -2.72 31.14
C TYR A 178 -14.33 -3.29 32.53
N ASN A 179 -15.23 -4.19 32.96
CA ASN A 179 -15.15 -4.78 34.30
C ASN A 179 -13.98 -5.76 34.49
N LYS A 180 -13.41 -6.32 33.41
CA LYS A 180 -12.29 -7.28 33.46
C LYS A 180 -11.38 -7.10 32.26
N SER A 181 -10.11 -7.42 32.42
CA SER A 181 -9.16 -7.56 31.31
C SER A 181 -9.20 -8.94 30.66
N LYS A 182 -9.82 -9.94 31.30
CA LYS A 182 -9.89 -11.33 30.81
C LYS A 182 -11.30 -11.87 30.98
N TYR A 183 -11.79 -12.51 29.93
CA TYR A 183 -13.13 -13.09 29.87
C TYR A 183 -13.06 -14.54 29.44
N HIS A 184 -13.89 -15.37 30.06
CA HIS A 184 -14.16 -16.72 29.57
C HIS A 184 -14.96 -16.65 28.25
N VAL A 185 -14.86 -17.66 27.39
CA VAL A 185 -15.58 -17.75 26.11
C VAL A 185 -17.11 -17.62 26.25
N LYS A 186 -17.64 -17.96 27.43
CA LYS A 186 -19.06 -17.85 27.77
C LYS A 186 -19.40 -16.66 28.67
N ASP A 187 -18.43 -15.81 28.97
CA ASP A 187 -18.65 -14.64 29.83
C ASP A 187 -19.44 -13.55 29.10
N VAL A 188 -19.84 -12.55 29.89
CA VAL A 188 -20.45 -11.33 29.40
C VAL A 188 -19.48 -10.19 29.67
N ILE A 189 -19.11 -9.48 28.60
CA ILE A 189 -18.36 -8.23 28.72
C ILE A 189 -19.34 -7.16 29.16
N VAL A 190 -19.10 -6.62 30.35
CA VAL A 190 -19.88 -5.49 30.88
C VAL A 190 -18.95 -4.30 30.96
N GLY A 191 -19.35 -3.20 30.33
CA GLY A 191 -18.56 -1.99 30.29
C GLY A 191 -19.42 -0.74 30.15
N LYS A 192 -18.74 0.40 30.10
CA LYS A 192 -19.35 1.70 29.88
C LYS A 192 -18.50 2.48 28.89
N ILE A 193 -19.17 3.20 28.01
CA ILE A 193 -18.55 4.18 27.13
C ILE A 193 -18.80 5.55 27.73
N TYR A 194 -17.75 6.33 27.97
CA TYR A 194 -17.86 7.70 28.42
C TYR A 194 -17.55 8.67 27.28
N PHE A 195 -18.47 9.57 26.99
CA PHE A 195 -18.28 10.63 26.01
C PHE A 195 -17.75 11.89 26.68
N LEU A 196 -16.45 11.94 26.93
CA LEU A 196 -15.79 13.04 27.65
C LEU A 196 -15.75 14.33 26.83
N LEU A 197 -15.64 14.23 25.51
CA LEU A 197 -15.68 15.38 24.60
C LEU A 197 -16.35 15.00 23.29
N VAL A 198 -17.42 15.70 22.89
CA VAL A 198 -18.07 15.52 21.58
C VAL A 198 -18.25 16.88 20.93
N ARG A 199 -17.35 17.23 19.99
CA ARG A 199 -17.46 18.46 19.16
C ARG A 199 -17.84 18.16 17.71
N ILE A 200 -18.08 16.89 17.40
CA ILE A 200 -18.33 16.36 16.06
C ILE A 200 -19.68 15.65 16.06
N LYS A 201 -20.51 15.89 15.03
CA LYS A 201 -21.74 15.11 14.79
C LYS A 201 -21.41 13.70 14.31
N ILE A 202 -21.56 12.73 15.19
CA ILE A 202 -21.50 11.29 14.88
C ILE A 202 -22.88 10.86 14.40
N LYS A 203 -22.94 10.02 13.35
CA LYS A 203 -24.21 9.42 12.90
C LYS A 203 -24.37 8.01 13.46
N TYR A 204 -23.27 7.27 13.43
CA TYR A 204 -23.29 5.84 13.65
C TYR A 204 -22.02 5.40 14.35
N MET A 205 -22.16 4.55 15.35
CA MET A 205 -21.06 3.96 16.11
C MET A 205 -21.32 2.46 16.26
N GLU A 206 -20.30 1.64 16.00
CA GLU A 206 -20.36 0.19 16.21
C GLU A 206 -19.12 -0.31 16.97
N ILE A 207 -19.30 -1.37 17.75
CA ILE A 207 -18.22 -2.14 18.38
C ILE A 207 -18.17 -3.49 17.70
N ALA A 208 -16.99 -3.88 17.24
CA ALA A 208 -16.73 -5.17 16.65
C ALA A 208 -15.86 -6.03 17.58
N ILE A 209 -16.18 -7.32 17.66
CA ILE A 209 -15.29 -8.33 18.25
C ILE A 209 -14.45 -8.89 17.10
N LEU A 210 -13.13 -8.76 17.21
CA LEU A 210 -12.19 -9.26 16.23
C LEU A 210 -11.46 -10.48 16.79
N LYS A 211 -11.39 -11.55 16.00
CA LYS A 211 -10.46 -12.65 16.21
C LYS A 211 -9.20 -12.32 15.43
N ARG A 212 -8.05 -12.32 16.07
CA ARG A 212 -6.76 -12.24 15.40
C ARG A 212 -5.99 -13.53 15.63
N GLU A 213 -5.79 -14.30 14.58
CA GLU A 213 -4.96 -15.48 14.60
C GLU A 213 -3.55 -15.13 14.11
N ILE A 214 -2.54 -15.46 14.92
CA ILE A 214 -1.13 -15.25 14.61
C ILE A 214 -0.44 -16.61 14.63
N VAL A 215 -0.12 -17.16 13.46
CA VAL A 215 0.58 -18.45 13.32
C VAL A 215 2.04 -18.18 13.03
N GLY A 216 2.93 -18.46 14.00
CA GLY A 216 4.37 -18.34 13.85
C GLY A 216 5.10 -19.67 13.98
N SER A 217 6.19 -19.85 13.23
CA SER A 217 7.11 -20.98 13.39
C SER A 217 8.52 -20.47 13.74
N GLY A 218 8.71 -19.94 14.95
CA GLY A 218 10.02 -19.72 15.59
C GLY A 218 10.99 -18.74 14.91
N THR A 219 10.68 -18.27 13.71
CA THR A 219 11.57 -17.50 12.83
C THR A 219 10.78 -16.30 12.29
N PRO A 220 11.34 -15.08 12.31
CA PRO A 220 10.59 -13.84 12.04
C PRO A 220 10.03 -13.70 10.62
N ALA A 221 10.41 -14.60 9.71
CA ALA A 221 9.97 -14.60 8.32
C ALA A 221 8.61 -15.29 8.07
N ASN A 222 8.11 -16.11 9.00
CA ASN A 222 6.93 -16.97 8.78
C ASN A 222 5.85 -16.76 9.85
N VAL A 223 5.42 -15.51 10.03
CA VAL A 223 4.31 -15.16 10.94
C VAL A 223 3.09 -14.76 10.10
N PHE A 224 2.08 -15.63 10.06
CA PHE A 224 0.81 -15.37 9.41
C PHE A 224 -0.13 -14.66 10.39
N ASN A 225 -0.71 -13.53 9.98
CA ASN A 225 -1.67 -12.77 10.75
C ASN A 225 -3.00 -12.74 10.00
N GLU A 226 -4.03 -13.36 10.58
CA GLU A 226 -5.39 -13.32 10.05
C GLU A 226 -6.30 -12.61 11.04
N THR A 227 -7.15 -11.69 10.57
CA THR A 227 -8.11 -10.98 11.42
C THR A 227 -9.51 -11.16 10.87
N GLU A 228 -10.37 -11.76 11.68
CA GLU A 228 -11.77 -12.06 11.37
C GLU A 228 -12.69 -11.21 12.26
N VAL A 229 -13.75 -10.64 11.67
CA VAL A 229 -14.78 -9.93 12.41
C VAL A 229 -15.84 -10.94 12.86
N ILE A 230 -15.87 -11.25 14.16
CA ILE A 230 -16.76 -12.27 14.73
C ILE A 230 -18.17 -11.69 14.98
N ALA A 231 -18.22 -10.47 15.49
CA ALA A 231 -19.46 -9.83 15.89
C ALA A 231 -19.39 -8.33 15.63
N LYS A 232 -20.55 -7.71 15.39
CA LYS A 232 -20.73 -6.26 15.31
C LYS A 232 -21.93 -5.87 16.15
N TYR A 233 -21.75 -4.85 16.95
CA TYR A 233 -22.76 -4.28 17.84
C TYR A 233 -22.92 -2.82 17.50
N GLU A 234 -24.07 -2.46 16.96
CA GLU A 234 -24.42 -1.06 16.73
C GLU A 234 -24.72 -0.43 18.09
N ILE A 235 -23.97 0.59 18.45
CA ILE A 235 -24.04 1.22 19.78
C ILE A 235 -24.97 2.43 19.75
N MET A 236 -24.96 3.19 18.66
CA MET A 236 -25.78 4.39 18.52
C MET A 236 -26.19 4.66 17.08
N ASP A 237 -27.42 5.15 16.94
CA ASP A 237 -27.94 5.85 15.75
C ASP A 237 -28.30 7.28 16.17
N GLY A 238 -27.30 8.18 16.13
CA GLY A 238 -27.44 9.54 16.65
C GLY A 238 -26.12 10.18 17.12
N ALA A 239 -26.18 11.48 17.43
CA ALA A 239 -25.04 12.24 17.91
C ALA A 239 -25.03 12.26 19.46
N PRO A 240 -24.04 11.63 20.12
CA PRO A 240 -23.96 11.65 21.58
C PRO A 240 -23.64 13.06 22.09
N VAL A 241 -24.00 13.33 23.34
CA VAL A 241 -23.65 14.58 24.02
C VAL A 241 -22.49 14.38 25.00
N LYS A 242 -21.76 15.47 25.29
CA LYS A 242 -20.69 15.43 26.29
C LYS A 242 -21.27 15.02 27.65
N GLY A 243 -20.62 14.06 28.31
CA GLY A 243 -21.03 13.50 29.60
C GLY A 243 -22.00 12.32 29.48
N GLU A 244 -22.45 11.98 28.27
CA GLU A 244 -23.27 10.80 28.05
C GLU A 244 -22.47 9.53 28.36
N THR A 245 -23.15 8.55 28.94
CA THR A 245 -22.57 7.25 29.28
C THR A 245 -23.45 6.14 28.71
N ILE A 246 -22.85 5.27 27.90
CA ILE A 246 -23.57 4.15 27.29
C ILE A 246 -23.10 2.85 27.94
N PRO A 247 -23.96 2.16 28.70
CA PRO A 247 -23.63 0.84 29.22
C PRO A 247 -23.59 -0.17 28.08
N ILE A 248 -22.52 -0.95 28.02
CA ILE A 248 -22.34 -2.05 27.08
C ILE A 248 -22.49 -3.38 27.82
N ARG A 249 -23.24 -4.30 27.21
CA ARG A 249 -23.30 -5.70 27.63
C ARG A 249 -23.20 -6.63 26.42
N LEU A 250 -22.04 -7.23 26.20
CA LEU A 250 -21.78 -8.15 25.07
C LEU A 250 -21.72 -9.59 25.58
N PHE A 251 -22.57 -10.45 25.05
CA PHE A 251 -22.61 -11.87 25.42
C PHE A 251 -21.69 -12.68 24.51
N LEU A 252 -20.63 -13.25 25.06
CA LEU A 252 -19.66 -14.03 24.28
C LEU A 252 -20.16 -15.42 23.92
N SER A 253 -21.09 -15.96 24.71
CA SER A 253 -21.66 -17.31 24.55
C SER A 253 -22.37 -17.56 23.21
N GLY A 254 -22.74 -16.51 22.49
CA GLY A 254 -23.41 -16.60 21.19
C GLY A 254 -22.45 -16.71 20.00
N TYR A 255 -21.14 -16.64 20.22
CA TYR A 255 -20.13 -16.67 19.16
C TYR A 255 -19.22 -17.88 19.33
N ASP A 256 -18.76 -18.44 18.21
CA ASP A 256 -17.81 -19.54 18.20
C ASP A 256 -16.38 -19.04 18.50
N LEU A 257 -16.19 -18.57 19.74
CA LEU A 257 -14.88 -18.14 20.24
C LEU A 257 -14.13 -19.37 20.73
N THR A 258 -13.13 -19.80 19.98
CA THR A 258 -12.32 -20.97 20.35
C THR A 258 -11.06 -20.55 21.09
N TYR A 259 -10.91 -20.97 22.35
CA TYR A 259 -9.61 -20.93 23.05
C TYR A 259 -8.80 -22.16 22.62
N ARG A 260 -8.11 -22.10 21.47
CA ARG A 260 -7.19 -23.18 21.06
C ARG A 260 -5.75 -22.69 21.09
N ARG A 261 -4.98 -23.24 22.04
CA ARG A 261 -3.53 -23.12 22.12
C ARG A 261 -2.92 -24.43 21.64
N TYR A 262 -2.42 -24.47 20.40
CA TYR A 262 -1.77 -25.66 19.86
C TYR A 262 -0.29 -25.69 20.27
N PHE A 263 0.12 -26.77 20.93
CA PHE A 263 1.39 -26.86 21.65
C PHE A 263 2.65 -27.15 20.79
N LYS A 264 2.57 -27.11 19.44
CA LYS A 264 3.70 -27.53 18.58
C LYS A 264 4.15 -26.57 17.47
N GLN A 265 3.50 -25.42 17.31
CA GLN A 265 4.00 -24.27 16.55
C GLN A 265 3.36 -23.03 17.18
N GLN A 266 4.06 -21.89 17.15
CA GLN A 266 3.72 -20.68 17.92
C GLN A 266 2.46 -19.98 17.38
N VAL A 267 1.30 -20.61 17.55
CA VAL A 267 -0.01 -20.05 17.20
C VAL A 267 -0.57 -19.33 18.42
N ARG A 268 -0.75 -18.02 18.32
CA ARG A 268 -1.41 -17.18 19.32
C ARG A 268 -2.69 -16.60 18.73
N VAL A 269 -3.82 -16.86 19.38
CA VAL A 269 -5.11 -16.27 19.01
C VAL A 269 -5.45 -15.20 20.03
N PHE A 270 -5.64 -13.98 19.58
CA PHE A 270 -6.06 -12.83 20.39
C PHE A 270 -7.48 -12.44 19.99
N THR A 271 -8.32 -12.12 20.97
CA THR A 271 -9.62 -11.52 20.70
C THR A 271 -9.57 -10.07 21.16
N SER A 272 -9.75 -9.13 20.22
CA SER A 272 -9.68 -7.69 20.50
C SER A 272 -11.03 -7.04 20.22
N LEU A 273 -11.40 -6.08 21.06
CA LEU A 273 -12.52 -5.18 20.78
C LEU A 273 -12.02 -4.03 19.91
N MET A 274 -12.75 -3.72 18.84
CA MET A 274 -12.48 -2.57 17.97
C MET A 274 -13.72 -1.70 17.89
N CYS A 275 -13.58 -0.41 18.18
CA CYS A 275 -14.65 0.56 17.98
C CYS A 275 -14.51 1.23 16.61
N LEU A 276 -15.61 1.33 15.86
CA LEU A 276 -15.67 2.01 14.57
C LEU A 276 -16.71 3.14 14.63
N ILE A 277 -16.31 4.36 14.26
CA ILE A 277 -17.14 5.57 14.33
C ILE A 277 -17.32 6.15 12.92
N LYS A 278 -18.56 6.38 12.49
CA LYS A 278 -18.90 7.01 11.20
C LYS A 278 -19.47 8.42 11.43
N LYS A 279 -18.84 9.43 10.82
CA LYS A 279 -19.16 10.88 10.95
C LYS A 279 -20.10 11.36 9.83
N LEU A 280 -20.94 12.37 10.12
CA LEU A 280 -22.01 12.88 9.24
C LEU A 280 -21.59 13.98 8.24
N LEU A 281 -20.33 14.41 8.21
CA LEU A 281 -19.83 15.32 7.16
C LEU A 281 -18.61 14.70 6.49
N PHE A 282 -18.69 14.56 5.16
CA PHE A 282 -17.76 14.00 4.17
C PHE A 282 -17.93 12.51 3.79
N PRO A 283 -17.88 12.17 2.48
CA PRO A 283 -18.07 10.80 1.98
C PRO A 283 -16.86 9.88 2.21
N ARG A 284 -15.94 10.23 3.12
CA ARG A 284 -14.76 9.45 3.48
C ARG A 284 -14.94 8.83 4.86
N LYS A 285 -14.82 7.51 4.96
CA LYS A 285 -14.68 6.79 6.23
C LYS A 285 -13.43 7.33 6.95
N PHE A 286 -13.61 8.18 7.95
CA PHE A 286 -12.57 8.40 8.96
C PHE A 286 -12.59 7.18 9.88
N ALA A 287 -11.73 6.19 9.60
CA ALA A 287 -11.43 5.16 10.58
C ALA A 287 -10.50 5.79 11.63
N CYS A 288 -11.07 6.28 12.73
CA CYS A 288 -10.28 6.45 13.94
C CYS A 288 -10.11 5.04 14.53
N ALA A 289 -9.08 4.32 14.09
CA ALA A 289 -8.67 3.09 14.73
C ALA A 289 -8.00 3.47 16.04
N LEU A 290 -8.79 3.64 17.10
CA LEU A 290 -8.26 3.45 18.45
C LEU A 290 -8.08 1.93 18.60
N THR A 291 -6.94 1.43 18.14
CA THR A 291 -6.39 0.20 18.71
C THR A 291 -6.12 0.53 20.17
N LEU A 292 -7.00 0.08 21.06
CA LEU A 292 -6.69 -0.03 22.49
C LEU A 292 -5.57 -1.06 22.60
N SER A 293 -4.34 -0.61 22.41
CA SER A 293 -3.15 -1.36 22.78
C SER A 293 -2.88 -1.14 24.26
N ASP A 294 -3.80 -1.59 25.10
CA ASP A 294 -3.32 -2.15 26.36
C ASP A 294 -2.94 -3.59 26.03
N GLN A 295 -1.68 -3.91 26.30
CA GLN A 295 -1.15 -5.25 26.16
C GLN A 295 -2.00 -6.21 26.99
N PHE A 296 -2.97 -6.87 26.34
CA PHE A 296 -3.64 -8.03 26.89
C PHE A 296 -2.65 -9.21 26.85
N LEU A 297 -1.85 -9.31 27.92
CA LEU A 297 -1.14 -10.52 28.34
C LEU A 297 -2.08 -11.43 29.14
#